data_AF-A0A0L9TJ01-F1
#
_entry.id   AF-A0A0L9TJ01-F1
#
_cell.length_a   1.000
_cell.length_b   1.000
_cell.length_c   1.000
_cell.angle_alpha   90.00
_cell.angle_beta   90.00
_cell.angle_gamma   90.00
#
_symmetry.space_group_name_H-M   'P 1'
#
loop_
_entity.id
_entity.type
_entity.pdbx_description
1 polymer ?
#
loop_
_entity_poly.entity_id
_entity_poly.type
_entity_poly.pdbx_seq_one_letter_code
_entity_poly.pdbx_strand_id
1 'polypeptide(L)' 'MSAFRSDAHVGNWSDNSSIQDCSHWCLPGVPDMWNEIILSQLFSESEIPFQQIESID' A
#
# COMPACT_ATOMS: atom_id res chain seq x y z
N MET A 1 -12.27 -0.45 0.27
CA MET A 1 -11.26 -0.03 -0.72
C MET A 1 -10.54 -1.23 -1.34
N SER A 2 -9.98 -2.15 -0.56
CA SER A 2 -9.30 -3.35 -1.09
C SER A 2 -10.20 -4.36 -1.80
N ALA A 3 -11.47 -4.49 -1.41
CA ALA A 3 -12.40 -5.45 -2.02
C ALA A 3 -12.61 -5.27 -3.54
N PHE A 4 -12.28 -4.09 -4.10
CA PHE A 4 -12.36 -3.83 -5.54
C PHE A 4 -11.07 -4.15 -6.30
N ARG A 5 -10.00 -4.54 -5.60
CA ARG A 5 -8.66 -4.70 -6.18
C ARG A 5 -8.26 -6.16 -6.28
N SER A 6 -9.14 -7.03 -6.78
CA SER A 6 -8.82 -8.45 -6.99
C SER A 6 -7.61 -8.65 -7.93
N ASP A 7 -7.30 -7.66 -8.76
CA ASP A 7 -6.15 -7.59 -9.67
C ASP A 7 -4.80 -7.43 -8.96
N ALA A 8 -4.80 -6.98 -7.71
CA ALA A 8 -3.59 -6.64 -6.98
C ALA A 8 -3.03 -7.77 -6.10
N HIS A 9 -3.66 -8.94 -6.10
CA HIS A 9 -3.19 -10.11 -5.35
C HIS A 9 -2.01 -10.81 -6.04
N VAL A 10 -1.20 -11.49 -5.26
CA VAL A 10 -0.02 -12.24 -5.74
C VAL A 10 -0.42 -13.41 -6.64
N GLY A 11 -1.53 -14.08 -6.34
CA GLY A 11 -2.04 -15.21 -7.12
C GLY A 11 -1.03 -16.37 -7.14
N ASN A 12 -0.64 -16.81 -8.34
CA ASN A 12 0.32 -17.90 -8.52
C ASN A 12 1.79 -17.50 -8.32
N TRP A 13 2.08 -16.21 -8.16
CA TRP A 13 3.45 -15.69 -8.05
C TRP A 13 3.96 -15.65 -6.60
N SER A 14 3.32 -16.41 -5.71
CA SER A 14 3.70 -16.53 -4.30
C SER A 14 4.76 -17.61 -4.11
N ASP A 15 5.29 -17.71 -2.88
CA ASP A 15 6.29 -18.73 -2.51
C ASP A 15 5.81 -20.17 -2.79
N ASN A 16 4.49 -20.38 -2.84
CA ASN A 16 3.88 -21.65 -3.19
C ASN A 16 2.98 -21.54 -4.42
N SER A 17 3.55 -21.72 -5.61
CA SER A 17 2.84 -21.65 -6.88
C SER A 17 1.78 -22.74 -7.12
N SER A 18 1.69 -23.75 -6.24
CA SER A 18 0.64 -24.77 -6.33
C SER A 18 -0.73 -24.30 -5.81
N ILE A 19 -0.75 -23.20 -5.05
CA ILE A 19 -1.96 -22.62 -4.46
C ILE A 19 -2.02 -21.13 -4.80
N GLN A 20 -3.18 -20.65 -5.30
CA GLN A 20 -3.37 -19.21 -5.51
C GLN A 20 -3.41 -18.46 -4.18
N ASP A 21 -2.50 -17.50 -4.05
CA ASP A 21 -2.49 -16.58 -2.93
C ASP A 21 -3.45 -15.41 -3.20
N CYS A 22 -4.62 -15.49 -2.56
CA CYS A 22 -5.64 -14.44 -2.57
C CYS A 22 -5.66 -13.63 -1.27
N SER A 23 -4.65 -13.79 -0.41
CA SER A 23 -4.58 -13.12 0.90
C SER A 23 -3.54 -12.01 0.91
N HIS A 24 -2.45 -12.17 0.16
CA HIS A 24 -1.38 -11.18 0.04
C HIS A 24 -1.52 -10.32 -1.22
N TRP A 25 -0.83 -9.18 -1.20
CA TRP A 25 -0.83 -8.17 -2.26
C TRP A 25 0.56 -8.05 -2.88
N CYS A 26 0.63 -7.83 -4.19
CA CYS A 26 1.88 -7.47 -4.86
C CYS A 26 2.38 -6.10 -4.40
N LEU A 27 3.71 -5.90 -4.47
CA LEU A 27 4.35 -4.59 -4.32
C LEU A 27 5.07 -4.20 -5.64
N PRO A 28 4.91 -2.96 -6.13
CA PRO A 28 4.03 -1.92 -5.60
C PRO A 28 2.53 -2.25 -5.77
N GLY A 29 1.66 -1.80 -4.84
CA GLY A 29 0.24 -2.17 -4.84
C GLY A 29 -0.64 -1.57 -3.73
N VAL A 30 -1.69 -2.32 -3.34
CA VAL A 30 -2.72 -1.87 -2.36
C VAL A 30 -2.13 -1.41 -1.01
N PRO A 31 -1.10 -2.08 -0.44
CA PRO A 31 -0.48 -1.62 0.79
C PRO A 31 0.16 -0.22 0.69
N ASP A 32 0.63 0.19 -0.50
CA ASP A 32 1.24 1.52 -0.67
C ASP A 32 0.19 2.63 -0.54
N MET A 33 -0.99 2.44 -1.16
CA MET A 33 -2.10 3.40 -1.01
C MET A 33 -2.59 3.49 0.45
N TRP A 34 -2.56 2.38 1.20
CA TRP A 34 -2.86 2.44 2.64
C TRP A 34 -1.82 3.23 3.41
N ASN A 35 -0.54 3.06 3.07
CA ASN A 35 0.54 3.84 3.67
C ASN A 35 0.36 5.33 3.37
N GLU A 36 0.04 5.72 2.13
CA GLU A 36 -0.25 7.11 1.78
C GLU A 36 -1.42 7.69 2.58
N ILE A 37 -2.52 6.95 2.74
CA ILE A 37 -3.68 7.39 3.54
C ILE A 37 -3.28 7.57 5.01
N ILE A 38 -2.59 6.60 5.60
CA ILE A 38 -2.15 6.67 7.00
C ILE A 38 -1.18 7.82 7.20
N LEU A 39 -0.19 7.97 6.32
CA LEU A 39 0.76 9.08 6.36
C LEU A 39 0.03 10.42 6.25
N SER A 40 -0.94 10.55 5.32
CA SER A 40 -1.73 11.77 5.19
C SER A 40 -2.50 12.12 6.46
N GLN A 41 -3.02 11.11 7.19
CA GLN A 41 -3.72 11.32 8.45
C GLN A 41 -2.75 11.75 9.56
N LEU A 42 -1.62 11.06 9.70
CA LEU A 42 -0.59 11.40 10.69
C LEU A 42 -0.03 12.82 10.49
N PHE A 43 0.19 13.22 9.24
CA PHE A 43 0.63 14.57 8.89
C PHE A 43 -0.49 15.62 8.90
N SER A 44 -1.75 15.22 8.95
CA SER A 44 -2.87 16.14 9.16
C SER A 44 -3.08 16.48 10.64
N GLU A 45 -2.75 15.54 11.54
CA GLU A 45 -2.90 15.71 12.99
C GLU A 45 -1.65 16.30 13.65
N SER A 46 -0.47 16.03 13.08
CA SER A 46 0.74 16.78 13.42
C SER A 46 0.76 18.06 12.58
N GLU A 47 0.89 19.23 13.20
CA GLU A 47 1.03 20.53 12.51
C GLU A 47 2.38 20.66 11.77
N ILE A 48 2.85 19.60 11.11
CA ILE A 48 4.02 19.61 10.25
C ILE A 48 3.53 19.86 8.83
N PRO A 49 3.80 21.03 8.23
CA PRO A 49 3.40 21.29 6.86
C PRO A 49 4.10 20.29 5.93
N PHE A 50 3.32 19.67 5.04
CA PHE A 50 3.75 18.74 3.99
C PHE A 50 4.99 19.24 3.19
N GLN A 51 5.25 20.55 3.20
CA GLN A 51 6.42 21.20 2.60
C GLN A 51 7.79 20.77 3.15
N GLN A 52 7.90 20.04 4.26
CA GLN A 52 9.19 19.50 4.71
C GLN A 52 9.54 18.13 4.10
N ILE A 53 8.58 17.40 3.52
CA ILE A 53 8.81 16.04 3.02
C ILE A 53 9.44 16.05 1.61
N GLU A 54 9.17 17.05 0.78
CA GLU A 54 9.85 17.25 -0.53
C GLU A 54 11.33 17.64 -0.43
N SER A 55 11.87 17.84 0.78
CA SER A 55 13.31 18.11 0.98
C SER A 55 14.17 16.85 1.20
N ILE A 56 13.55 15.67 1.08
CA ILE A 56 14.17 14.35 1.22
C ILE A 56 14.06 13.56 -0.10
N ASP A 57 14.13 14.27 -1.23
CA ASP A 57 14.60 13.71 -2.51
C ASP A 57 15.96 14.32 -2.88
#